data_AF-A0A3B0RXN8-F1
#
_entry.id   AF-A0A3B0RXN8-F1
#
_cell.length_a   1.000
_cell.length_b   1.000
_cell.length_c   1.000
_cell.angle_alpha   90.00
_cell.angle_beta   90.00
_cell.angle_gamma   90.00
#
_symmetry.space_group_name_H-M   'P 1'
#
loop_
_entity.id
_entity.type
_entity.pdbx_description
1 polymer ?
#
loop_
_entity_poly.entity_id
_entity_poly.type
_entity_poly.pdbx_seq_one_letter_code
_entity_poly.pdbx_strand_id
1 'polypeptide(L)'
;MKIGPFRIALLILLAFAAGFAGSVVASKYLAGNDTPNGLHGFVHQEFELTPVQEQALDKAERRFAMKRKSVELSLRASNAALASAMEDEHEYGPKVSQAIEGVHENMGELQKVTIAHVFQMRSILTPAQRIIFDRRVGDALSVDPQ
;
A
#
# COMPACT_ATOMS: atom_id res chain seq x y z
N MET A 1 27.71 28.85 20.80
CA MET A 1 27.15 27.91 21.78
C MET A 1 27.38 26.48 21.26
N LYS A 2 28.25 25.69 21.91
CA LYS A 2 28.47 24.28 21.50
C LYS A 2 27.29 23.44 21.97
N ILE A 3 26.53 22.88 21.04
CA ILE A 3 25.42 21.98 21.36
C ILE A 3 26.05 20.67 21.85
N GLY A 4 25.86 20.34 23.13
CA GLY A 4 26.44 19.13 23.71
C GLY A 4 25.87 17.86 23.07
N PRO A 5 26.64 16.75 23.00
CA PRO A 5 26.24 15.52 22.32
C PRO A 5 24.91 14.95 22.82
N PHE A 6 24.59 15.16 24.11
CA PHE A 6 23.32 14.77 24.71
C PHE A 6 22.11 15.51 24.11
N ARG A 7 22.27 16.78 23.73
CA ARG A 7 21.21 17.56 23.08
C ARG A 7 21.02 17.15 21.62
N ILE A 8 22.10 16.74 20.94
CA ILE A 8 22.03 16.21 19.57
C ILE A 8 21.29 14.88 19.58
N ALA A 9 21.62 13.96 20.49
CA ALA A 9 20.91 12.70 20.65
C ALA A 9 19.42 12.91 20.98
N LEU A 10 19.10 13.86 21.87
CA LEU A 10 17.72 14.20 22.21
C LEU A 10 16.94 14.76 21.01
N LEU A 11 17.59 15.61 20.18
CA LEU A 11 16.97 16.18 18.98
C LEU A 11 16.75 15.13 17.89
N ILE A 12 17.68 14.20 17.71
CA ILE A 12 17.51 13.06 16.78
C ILE A 12 16.34 12.19 17.23
N LEU A 13 16.26 11.87 18.53
CA LEU A 13 15.19 11.05 19.09
C LEU A 13 13.81 11.76 18.97
N LEU A 14 13.75 13.06 19.20
CA LEU A 14 12.55 13.88 18.99
C LEU A 14 12.15 13.96 17.51
N ALA A 15 13.10 14.10 16.59
CA ALA A 15 12.85 14.12 15.16
C ALA A 15 12.35 12.74 14.67
N PHE A 16 12.90 11.66 15.20
CA PHE A 16 12.46 10.29 14.89
C PHE A 16 11.06 10.01 15.44
N ALA A 17 10.78 10.41 16.68
CA ALA A 17 9.46 10.30 17.28
C ALA A 17 8.41 11.14 16.54
N ALA A 18 8.77 12.37 16.12
CA ALA A 18 7.91 13.23 15.32
C ALA A 18 7.70 12.68 13.90
N GLY A 19 8.73 12.10 13.27
CA GLY A 19 8.62 11.42 11.98
C GLY A 19 7.77 10.15 12.05
N PHE A 20 7.87 9.38 13.13
CA PHE A 20 7.09 8.16 13.35
C PHE A 20 5.62 8.47 13.68
N ALA A 21 5.37 9.45 14.56
CA ALA A 21 4.02 9.92 14.83
C ALA A 21 3.40 10.58 13.60
N GLY A 22 4.17 11.38 12.87
CA GLY A 22 3.78 12.00 11.61
C GLY A 22 3.45 10.98 10.52
N SER A 23 4.24 9.92 10.37
CA SER A 23 3.99 8.87 9.38
C SER A 23 2.79 7.98 9.75
N VAL A 24 2.56 7.69 11.04
CA VAL A 24 1.39 6.92 11.48
C VAL A 24 0.10 7.73 11.34
N VAL A 25 0.13 9.04 11.65
CA VAL A 25 -1.02 9.93 11.46
C VAL A 25 -1.26 10.21 9.98
N ALA A 26 -0.22 10.51 9.20
CA ALA A 26 -0.32 10.70 7.76
C ALA A 26 -0.77 9.42 7.06
N SER A 27 -0.26 8.24 7.45
CA SER A 27 -0.74 6.97 6.90
C SER A 27 -2.15 6.63 7.34
N LYS A 28 -2.62 7.03 8.53
CA LYS A 28 -4.04 6.87 8.90
C LYS A 28 -4.96 7.84 8.14
N TYR A 29 -4.53 9.07 7.89
CA TYR A 29 -5.28 10.03 7.08
C TYR A 29 -5.23 9.68 5.57
N LEU A 30 -4.12 9.16 5.07
CA LEU A 30 -3.94 8.73 3.68
C LEU A 30 -4.51 7.32 3.43
N ALA A 31 -4.48 6.41 4.39
CA ALA A 31 -5.19 5.12 4.32
C ALA A 31 -6.68 5.26 4.60
N GLY A 32 -7.12 6.37 5.20
CA GLY A 32 -8.51 6.80 5.25
C GLY A 32 -9.02 7.31 3.89
N ASN A 33 -8.11 7.56 2.94
CA ASN A 33 -8.48 7.68 1.53
C ASN A 33 -8.53 6.28 0.90
N ASP A 34 -9.47 5.44 1.36
CA ASP A 34 -10.18 4.61 0.41
C ASP A 34 -10.78 5.61 -0.58
N THR A 35 -10.07 5.87 -1.69
CA THR A 35 -10.44 6.93 -2.62
C THR A 35 -11.89 6.66 -3.04
N PRO A 36 -12.83 7.56 -2.72
CA PRO A 36 -14.19 7.46 -3.24
C PRO A 36 -14.22 7.50 -4.78
N ASN A 37 -13.07 7.87 -5.38
CA ASN A 37 -12.79 7.99 -6.80
C ASN A 37 -11.76 6.96 -7.33
N GLY A 38 -11.40 5.93 -6.57
CA GLY A 38 -10.52 4.85 -7.02
C GLY A 38 -11.23 3.89 -8.00
N LEU A 39 -10.49 2.98 -8.65
CA LEU A 39 -11.06 2.03 -9.63
C LEU A 39 -12.27 1.25 -9.10
N HIS A 40 -12.29 0.97 -7.80
CA HIS A 40 -13.43 0.34 -7.12
C HIS A 40 -14.66 1.27 -7.06
N GLY A 41 -14.49 2.54 -6.67
CA GLY A 41 -15.57 3.53 -6.70
C GLY A 41 -16.09 3.76 -8.12
N PHE A 42 -15.22 3.72 -9.12
CA PHE A 42 -15.60 3.74 -10.53
C PHE A 42 -16.47 2.54 -10.94
N VAL A 43 -16.13 1.31 -10.52
CA VAL A 43 -16.96 0.12 -10.83
C VAL A 43 -18.37 0.26 -10.25
N HIS A 44 -18.49 0.77 -9.02
CA HIS A 44 -19.77 0.98 -8.35
C HIS A 44 -20.59 2.17 -8.90
N GLN A 45 -19.92 3.20 -9.40
CA GLN A 45 -20.58 4.42 -9.89
C GLN A 45 -20.91 4.38 -11.39
N GLU A 46 -20.04 3.79 -12.21
CA GLU A 46 -20.16 3.80 -13.67
C GLU A 46 -20.97 2.62 -14.21
N PHE A 47 -21.07 1.52 -13.44
CA PHE A 47 -21.83 0.35 -13.84
C PHE A 47 -23.05 0.14 -12.95
N GLU A 48 -24.22 0.04 -13.58
CA GLU A 48 -25.38 -0.60 -12.96
C GLU A 48 -25.11 -2.11 -12.87
N LEU A 49 -24.58 -2.53 -11.72
CA LEU A 49 -24.31 -3.94 -11.46
C LEU A 49 -25.62 -4.69 -11.17
N THR A 50 -25.76 -5.86 -11.78
CA THR A 50 -26.88 -6.76 -11.42
C THR A 50 -26.69 -7.25 -9.97
N PRO A 51 -27.76 -7.66 -9.26
CA PRO A 51 -27.63 -8.19 -7.89
C PRO A 51 -26.64 -9.37 -7.77
N VAL A 52 -26.52 -10.17 -8.82
CA VAL A 52 -25.57 -11.29 -8.89
C VAL A 52 -24.12 -10.79 -9.01
N GLN A 53 -23.89 -9.76 -9.83
CA GLN A 53 -22.57 -9.14 -9.96
C GLN A 53 -22.17 -8.44 -8.66
N GLU A 54 -23.10 -7.73 -8.03
CA GLU A 54 -22.90 -7.07 -6.74
C GLU A 54 -22.41 -8.07 -5.70
N GLN A 55 -23.14 -9.18 -5.51
CA GLN A 55 -22.77 -10.22 -4.54
C GLN A 55 -21.40 -10.85 -4.85
N ALA A 56 -21.08 -11.05 -6.14
CA ALA A 56 -19.79 -11.58 -6.56
C ALA A 56 -18.65 -10.61 -6.27
N LEU A 57 -18.88 -9.32 -6.50
CA LEU A 57 -17.94 -8.22 -6.27
C LEU A 57 -17.67 -8.06 -4.76
N ASP A 58 -18.71 -8.01 -3.96
CA ASP A 58 -18.67 -8.00 -2.49
C ASP A 58 -17.78 -9.12 -1.92
N LYS A 59 -17.94 -10.33 -2.46
CA LYS A 59 -17.16 -11.50 -2.06
C LYS A 59 -15.70 -11.36 -2.48
N ALA A 60 -15.43 -10.80 -3.66
CA ALA A 60 -14.09 -10.52 -4.14
C ALA A 60 -13.38 -9.47 -3.27
N GLU A 61 -14.08 -8.41 -2.89
CA GLU A 61 -13.56 -7.31 -2.08
C GLU A 61 -13.20 -7.77 -0.67
N ARG A 62 -14.07 -8.55 -0.02
CA ARG A 62 -13.75 -9.14 1.30
C ARG A 62 -12.47 -9.98 1.24
N ARG A 63 -12.29 -10.78 0.19
CA ARG A 63 -11.05 -11.57 -0.01
C ARG A 63 -9.84 -10.68 -0.23
N PHE A 64 -9.98 -9.66 -1.07
CA PHE A 64 -8.92 -8.69 -1.33
C PHE A 64 -8.50 -7.96 -0.04
N ALA A 65 -9.46 -7.46 0.74
CA ALA A 65 -9.20 -6.77 2.01
C ALA A 65 -8.42 -7.66 2.98
N MET A 66 -8.79 -8.93 3.12
CA MET A 66 -8.05 -9.89 3.96
C MET A 66 -6.62 -10.11 3.45
N LYS A 67 -6.43 -10.34 2.15
CA LYS A 67 -5.10 -10.59 1.57
C LYS A 67 -4.22 -9.34 1.64
N ARG A 68 -4.76 -8.16 1.31
CA ARG A 68 -4.07 -6.86 1.42
C ARG A 68 -3.60 -6.62 2.84
N LYS A 69 -4.48 -6.81 3.83
CA LYS A 69 -4.15 -6.66 5.25
C LYS A 69 -3.02 -7.59 5.67
N SER A 70 -3.03 -8.84 5.23
CA SER A 70 -1.97 -9.80 5.52
C SER A 70 -0.61 -9.35 4.97
N VAL A 71 -0.55 -8.89 3.71
CA VAL A 71 0.71 -8.44 3.09
C VAL A 71 1.18 -7.12 3.71
N GLU A 72 0.28 -6.19 4.03
CA GLU A 72 0.63 -4.96 4.75
C GLU A 72 1.23 -5.25 6.14
N LEU A 73 0.78 -6.31 6.82
CA LEU A 73 1.38 -6.73 8.10
C LEU A 73 2.80 -7.29 7.89
N SER A 74 3.00 -8.10 6.84
CA SER A 74 4.34 -8.58 6.47
C SER A 74 5.29 -7.43 6.14
N LEU A 75 4.84 -6.44 5.37
CA LEU A 75 5.63 -5.24 5.05
C LEU A 75 6.01 -4.45 6.31
N ARG A 76 5.07 -4.29 7.26
CA ARG A 76 5.36 -3.66 8.56
C ARG A 76 6.41 -4.44 9.35
N ALA A 77 6.34 -5.78 9.33
CA ALA A 77 7.33 -6.63 9.98
C ALA A 77 8.72 -6.49 9.32
N SER A 78 8.80 -6.46 7.99
CA SER A 78 10.06 -6.21 7.28
C SER A 78 10.66 -4.84 7.57
N ASN A 79 9.83 -3.79 7.69
CA ASN A 79 10.31 -2.46 8.10
C ASN A 79 10.85 -2.45 9.54
N ALA A 80 10.23 -3.20 10.46
CA ALA A 80 10.75 -3.34 11.81
C ALA A 80 12.09 -4.09 11.83
N ALA A 81 12.23 -5.14 11.01
CA ALA A 81 13.50 -5.86 10.85
C ALA A 81 14.60 -4.95 10.26
N LEU A 82 14.25 -4.10 9.28
CA LEU A 82 15.17 -3.11 8.73
C LEU A 82 15.64 -2.11 9.78
N ALA A 83 14.71 -1.57 10.59
CA ALA A 83 15.06 -0.66 11.68
C ALA A 83 16.03 -1.32 12.67
N SER A 84 15.79 -2.57 13.07
CA SER A 84 16.69 -3.33 13.94
C SER A 84 18.05 -3.57 13.29
N ALA A 85 18.11 -3.87 12.00
CA ALA A 85 19.37 -4.08 11.30
C ALA A 85 20.21 -2.79 11.21
N MET A 86 19.55 -1.65 11.00
CA MET A 86 20.23 -0.35 10.99
C MET A 86 20.77 0.03 12.37
N GLU A 87 20.06 -0.30 13.45
CA GLU A 87 20.52 -0.13 14.82
C GLU A 87 21.67 -1.08 15.18
N ASP A 88 21.70 -2.28 14.61
CA ASP A 88 22.81 -3.22 14.83
C ASP A 88 24.09 -2.78 14.10
N GLU A 89 23.98 -2.47 12.81
CA GLU A 89 25.14 -2.30 11.92
C GLU A 89 25.61 -0.85 11.85
N HIS A 90 24.74 0.14 12.03
CA HIS A 90 25.02 1.58 11.87
C HIS A 90 25.64 1.99 10.51
N GLU A 91 25.72 1.05 9.58
CA GLU A 91 26.21 1.21 8.22
C GLU A 91 25.38 0.33 7.28
N TYR A 92 25.59 0.47 5.97
CA TYR A 92 24.99 -0.41 4.99
C TYR A 92 25.72 -1.76 4.98
N GLY A 93 25.38 -2.61 5.94
CA GLY A 93 25.94 -3.94 6.10
C GLY A 93 25.05 -5.06 5.55
N PRO A 94 25.47 -6.33 5.73
CA PRO A 94 24.74 -7.48 5.23
C PRO A 94 23.34 -7.63 5.81
N LYS A 95 23.09 -7.30 7.09
CA LYS A 95 21.75 -7.38 7.69
C LYS A 95 20.83 -6.30 7.12
N VAL A 96 21.33 -5.07 6.95
CA VAL A 96 20.55 -3.98 6.35
C VAL A 96 20.17 -4.33 4.90
N SER A 97 21.12 -4.84 4.12
CA SER A 97 20.86 -5.28 2.75
C SER A 97 19.82 -6.41 2.67
N GLN A 98 19.89 -7.40 3.58
CA GLN A 98 18.92 -8.48 3.64
C GLN A 98 17.52 -7.99 4.04
N ALA A 99 17.42 -7.08 5.00
CA ALA A 99 16.14 -6.54 5.44
C ALA A 99 15.47 -5.71 4.33
N ILE A 100 16.24 -4.96 3.54
CA ILE A 100 15.75 -4.23 2.36
C ILE A 100 15.15 -5.20 1.34
N GLU A 101 15.78 -6.34 1.07
CA GLU A 101 15.23 -7.34 0.14
C GLU A 101 13.85 -7.83 0.62
N GLY A 102 13.70 -8.10 1.92
CA GLY A 102 12.41 -8.47 2.50
C GLY A 102 11.35 -7.36 2.38
N VAL A 103 11.75 -6.08 2.43
CA VAL A 103 10.85 -4.95 2.16
C VAL A 103 10.42 -4.93 0.70
N HIS A 104 11.36 -5.11 -0.24
CA HIS A 104 11.07 -5.15 -1.68
C HIS A 104 10.15 -6.31 -2.05
N GLU A 105 10.38 -7.50 -1.52
CA GLU A 105 9.53 -8.68 -1.75
C GLU A 105 8.08 -8.39 -1.32
N ASN A 106 7.88 -7.91 -0.09
CA ASN A 106 6.54 -7.62 0.43
C ASN A 106 5.85 -6.45 -0.29
N MET A 107 6.62 -5.45 -0.74
CA MET A 107 6.10 -4.39 -1.60
C MET A 107 5.63 -4.94 -2.96
N GLY A 108 6.42 -5.82 -3.58
CA GLY A 108 6.05 -6.52 -4.81
C GLY A 108 4.81 -7.38 -4.63
N GLU A 109 4.68 -8.10 -3.51
CA GLU A 109 3.48 -8.86 -3.19
C GLU A 109 2.23 -7.98 -3.06
N LEU A 110 2.35 -6.78 -2.47
CA LEU A 110 1.24 -5.84 -2.39
C LEU A 110 0.76 -5.40 -3.79
N GLN A 111 1.70 -5.15 -4.70
CA GLN A 111 1.40 -4.84 -6.09
C GLN A 111 0.70 -6.01 -6.79
N LYS A 112 1.21 -7.23 -6.66
CA LYS A 112 0.61 -8.45 -7.23
C LYS A 112 -0.82 -8.67 -6.73
N VAL A 113 -1.05 -8.53 -5.43
CA VAL A 113 -2.39 -8.66 -4.82
C VAL A 113 -3.37 -7.62 -5.38
N THR A 114 -2.89 -6.39 -5.60
CA THR A 114 -3.71 -5.31 -6.17
C THR A 114 -4.06 -5.60 -7.63
N ILE A 115 -3.08 -5.98 -8.47
CA ILE A 115 -3.32 -6.32 -9.88
C ILE A 115 -4.25 -7.53 -10.01
N ALA A 116 -4.07 -8.56 -9.17
CA ALA A 116 -4.96 -9.72 -9.15
C ALA A 116 -6.41 -9.32 -8.82
N HIS A 117 -6.60 -8.37 -7.91
CA HIS A 117 -7.93 -7.85 -7.59
C HIS A 117 -8.57 -7.10 -8.77
N VAL A 118 -7.80 -6.30 -9.53
CA VAL A 118 -8.27 -5.65 -10.77
C VAL A 118 -8.80 -6.69 -11.76
N PHE A 119 -8.07 -7.77 -12.01
CA PHE A 119 -8.52 -8.84 -12.90
C PHE A 119 -9.72 -9.60 -12.36
N GLN A 120 -9.81 -9.80 -11.05
CA GLN A 120 -10.97 -10.42 -10.42
C GLN A 120 -12.24 -9.56 -10.62
N MET A 121 -12.16 -8.24 -10.41
CA MET A 121 -13.28 -7.33 -10.72
C MET A 121 -13.68 -7.43 -12.19
N ARG A 122 -12.70 -7.38 -13.10
CA ARG A 122 -12.93 -7.52 -14.55
C ARG A 122 -13.70 -8.81 -14.91
N SER A 123 -13.42 -9.93 -14.23
CA SER A 123 -14.06 -11.23 -14.50
C SER A 123 -15.55 -11.29 -14.17
N ILE A 124 -16.04 -10.36 -13.34
CA ILE A 124 -17.47 -10.28 -12.94
C ILE A 124 -18.28 -9.50 -13.97
N LEU A 125 -17.61 -8.67 -14.77
CA LEU A 125 -18.24 -7.75 -15.71
C LEU A 125 -18.65 -8.44 -17.02
N THR A 126 -19.73 -7.95 -17.62
CA THR A 126 -20.15 -8.36 -18.97
C THR A 126 -19.12 -7.95 -20.04
N PRO A 127 -19.13 -8.56 -21.24
CA PRO A 127 -18.23 -8.13 -22.33
C PRO A 127 -18.26 -6.63 -22.63
N ALA A 128 -19.44 -5.99 -22.60
CA ALA A 128 -19.58 -4.56 -22.83
C ALA A 128 -18.97 -3.72 -21.71
N GLN A 129 -19.25 -4.06 -20.45
CA GLN A 129 -18.68 -3.39 -19.28
C GLN A 129 -17.14 -3.51 -19.24
N ARG A 130 -16.59 -4.68 -19.64
CA ARG A 130 -15.14 -4.90 -19.69
C ARG A 130 -14.41 -3.94 -20.62
N ILE A 131 -15.02 -3.54 -21.74
CA ILE A 131 -14.39 -2.57 -22.67
C ILE A 131 -14.20 -1.21 -21.97
N ILE A 132 -15.21 -0.76 -21.22
CA ILE A 132 -15.16 0.50 -20.48
C ILE A 132 -14.16 0.39 -19.32
N PHE A 133 -14.20 -0.72 -18.59
CA PHE A 133 -13.28 -1.00 -17.48
C PHE A 133 -11.82 -1.02 -17.94
N ASP A 134 -11.51 -1.73 -19.03
CA ASP A 134 -10.14 -1.88 -19.53
C ASP A 134 -9.57 -0.52 -19.98
N ARG A 135 -10.39 0.35 -20.58
CA ARG A 135 -9.99 1.74 -20.89
C ARG A 135 -9.65 2.51 -19.63
N ARG A 136 -10.52 2.48 -18.62
CA ARG A 136 -10.31 3.21 -17.36
C ARG A 136 -9.06 2.73 -16.62
N VAL A 137 -8.79 1.42 -16.62
CA VAL A 137 -7.56 0.85 -16.07
C VAL A 137 -6.34 1.34 -16.86
N GLY A 138 -6.43 1.36 -18.19
CA GLY A 138 -5.38 1.92 -19.05
C GLY A 138 -5.07 3.37 -18.69
N ASP A 139 -6.10 4.22 -18.64
CA ASP A 139 -5.96 5.64 -18.30
C ASP A 139 -5.33 5.85 -16.90
N ALA A 140 -5.74 5.04 -15.92
CA ALA A 140 -5.22 5.13 -14.55
C ALA A 140 -3.74 4.70 -14.44
N LEU A 141 -3.28 3.83 -15.34
CA LEU A 141 -1.88 3.36 -15.38
C LEU A 141 -0.99 4.19 -16.30
N SER A 142 -1.57 4.99 -17.20
CA SER A 142 -0.85 5.82 -18.18
C SER A 142 -0.72 7.29 -17.76
N VAL A 143 -1.14 7.67 -16.55
CA VAL A 143 -0.91 9.05 -16.06
C VAL A 143 0.60 9.23 -15.88
N ASP A 144 1.18 10.11 -16.71
CA ASP A 144 2.59 10.50 -16.67
C ASP A 144 2.99 10.92 -15.24
N PRO A 145 4.16 10.49 -14.72
CA PRO A 145 4.69 11.05 -13.49
C PRO A 145 5.05 12.51 -13.76
N GLN A 146 4.22 13.46 -13.29
CA GLN A 146 4.59 14.88 -13.22
C GLN A 146 5.64 15.11 -12.15
#